data_AF-A0A7S1ZLN5-F1
#
_entry.id   AF-A0A7S1ZLN5-F1
#
_cell.length_a   1.000
_cell.length_b   1.000
_cell.length_c   1.000
_cell.angle_alpha   90.00
_cell.angle_beta   90.00
_cell.angle_gamma   90.00
#
_symmetry.space_group_name_H-M   'P 1'
#
loop_
_entity.id
_entity.type
_entity.pdbx_description
1 polymer ?
#
loop_
_entity_poly.entity_id
_entity_poly.type
_entity_poly.pdbx_seq_one_letter_code
_entity_poly.pdbx_strand_id
1 'polypeptide(L)'
;MTATDTTATPVSTTETPQTTSTGIAGRTNYRHWDKITRDLVTETEEEEQRESALESEQLGHTRVPYSKAEEEERAKAEAARNAKKALDAQKEREQSATVVLEDLIKKSEDECVVSPAMLGGRRVVTLRNIKGPGKIVFPPALTELGHTAEQDGVCVKGLIKVFIENCQDIEVVSLCKIITSTIEITHCKNLQLTVGQERLSTLQADMCTSLTIKFQSVGLWGAKEDRIYHAGVSDMTLLLPVPGQPNDQPLCRTMDYIKDGAQQRGNATKEEYQFATFIDESTKQLKTESVVRIRGRMLTETERRERDSFLARADQTTEQKGTEERGIDEEEAQDIIQQCAVHKGEGNDAFKHGEYAQAVLFYSLAIDKSQVLPPFSPTEPKVKNEHTFTERHICFSNRAACFLKLGHHEKALEDANSCLELCPGFIKALFRKGLALHAMKRYDEARPLLAQCLTKEPNNKQIQQALRFCEVNLEKERRKRMG
;
A
#
# COMPACT_ATOMS: atom_id res chain seq x y z
N MET A 1 79.48 7.42 -23.31
CA MET A 1 80.02 7.12 -21.97
C MET A 1 79.31 8.04 -21.00
N THR A 2 78.34 7.46 -20.27
CA THR A 2 78.33 7.37 -18.79
C THR A 2 77.91 8.70 -18.15
N ALA A 3 76.65 8.88 -17.75
CA ALA A 3 75.98 8.29 -16.58
C ALA A 3 76.55 8.81 -15.25
N THR A 4 75.65 9.36 -14.41
CA THR A 4 75.43 9.18 -12.96
C THR A 4 74.93 10.51 -12.35
N ASP A 5 73.68 10.60 -11.89
CA ASP A 5 73.18 10.27 -10.52
C ASP A 5 73.64 11.34 -9.50
N THR A 6 72.83 11.93 -8.62
CA THR A 6 71.87 11.30 -7.70
C THR A 6 71.07 12.38 -6.91
N THR A 7 69.88 12.02 -6.43
CA THR A 7 69.12 12.55 -5.25
C THR A 7 68.41 13.93 -5.37
N ALA A 8 67.17 14.15 -4.91
CA ALA A 8 66.25 13.41 -4.05
C ALA A 8 64.78 13.79 -4.34
N THR A 9 63.88 12.81 -4.29
CA THR A 9 62.43 12.97 -4.08
C THR A 9 62.04 12.22 -2.81
N PRO A 10 61.22 12.79 -1.90
CA PRO A 10 60.55 12.00 -0.88
C PRO A 10 59.23 11.45 -1.44
N VAL A 11 59.18 10.13 -1.57
CA VAL A 11 57.96 9.33 -1.75
C VAL A 11 57.21 9.30 -0.42
N SER A 12 55.99 9.86 -0.41
CA SER A 12 55.04 9.65 0.67
C SER A 12 54.32 8.32 0.43
N THR A 13 54.60 7.36 1.30
CA THR A 13 53.93 6.07 1.41
C THR A 13 52.48 6.28 1.87
N THR A 14 51.53 6.14 0.95
CA THR A 14 50.12 5.94 1.28
C THR A 14 49.92 4.49 1.72
N GLU A 15 50.00 4.26 3.03
CA GLU A 15 49.39 3.08 3.65
C GLU A 15 47.88 3.11 3.41
N THR A 16 47.37 2.01 2.86
CA THR A 16 45.96 1.73 2.67
C THR A 16 45.34 1.38 4.01
N PRO A 17 44.33 2.14 4.52
CA PRO A 17 43.50 1.63 5.59
C PRO A 17 42.55 0.61 4.97
N GLN A 18 42.73 -0.64 5.39
CA GLN A 18 41.80 -1.73 5.17
C GLN A 18 40.37 -1.28 5.45
N THR A 19 39.49 -1.55 4.49
CA THR A 19 38.06 -1.33 4.56
C THR A 19 37.47 -2.15 5.72
N THR A 20 37.31 -1.52 6.88
CA THR A 20 36.42 -2.01 7.92
C THR A 20 34.98 -1.87 7.41
N SER A 21 34.32 -2.99 7.14
CA SER A 21 32.89 -3.03 6.85
C SER A 21 32.12 -2.57 8.09
N THR A 22 31.80 -1.29 8.16
CA THR A 22 30.91 -0.75 9.18
C THR A 22 29.47 -0.93 8.75
N GLY A 23 28.85 -1.93 9.38
CA GLY A 23 27.42 -2.07 9.69
C GLY A 23 26.41 -1.38 8.77
N ILE A 24 25.76 -2.19 7.93
CA ILE A 24 24.43 -1.91 7.41
C ILE A 24 23.46 -1.93 8.60
N ALA A 25 23.24 -0.78 9.21
CA ALA A 25 22.14 -0.56 10.14
C ALA A 25 20.91 -0.15 9.32
N GLY A 26 19.85 -0.95 9.38
CA GLY A 26 18.51 -0.51 8.97
C GLY A 26 18.09 -0.86 7.54
N ARG A 27 18.25 -2.11 7.10
CA ARG A 27 17.29 -2.74 6.19
C ARG A 27 16.97 -4.13 6.72
N THR A 28 15.68 -4.46 6.81
CA THR A 28 15.19 -5.84 6.90
C THR A 28 15.73 -6.59 5.70
N ASN A 29 16.87 -7.22 5.93
CA ASN A 29 17.58 -8.03 4.97
C ASN A 29 16.75 -9.30 4.82
N TYR A 30 15.83 -9.33 3.84
CA TYR A 30 14.93 -10.48 3.62
C TYR A 30 15.72 -11.79 3.43
N ARG A 31 16.95 -11.73 2.89
CA ARG A 31 17.87 -12.87 2.83
C ARG A 31 18.47 -13.29 4.19
N HIS A 32 18.60 -12.37 5.14
CA HIS A 32 19.09 -12.66 6.50
C HIS A 32 18.00 -13.32 7.34
N TRP A 33 16.75 -12.88 7.20
CA TRP A 33 15.60 -13.51 7.86
C TRP A 33 15.27 -14.89 7.29
N ASP A 34 15.39 -15.09 5.97
CA ASP A 34 15.27 -16.43 5.38
C ASP A 34 16.37 -17.38 5.85
N LYS A 35 17.60 -16.88 6.02
CA LYS A 35 18.72 -17.66 6.56
C LYS A 35 18.52 -17.94 8.05
N ILE A 36 18.20 -16.94 8.87
CA ILE A 36 17.91 -17.11 10.30
C ILE A 36 16.74 -18.07 10.51
N THR A 37 15.67 -17.97 9.71
CA THR A 37 14.52 -18.86 9.84
C THR A 37 14.86 -20.28 9.40
N ARG A 38 15.67 -20.45 8.34
CA ARG A 38 16.14 -21.77 7.90
C ARG A 38 17.09 -22.37 8.92
N ASP A 39 18.05 -21.61 9.42
CA ASP A 39 19.03 -22.03 10.41
C ASP A 39 18.31 -22.37 11.74
N LEU A 40 17.35 -21.56 12.21
CA LEU A 40 16.52 -21.87 13.38
C LEU A 40 15.66 -23.12 13.18
N VAL A 41 15.07 -23.33 11.99
CA VAL A 41 14.30 -24.55 11.70
C VAL A 41 15.22 -25.77 11.69
N THR A 42 16.40 -25.65 11.11
CA THR A 42 17.37 -26.76 11.06
C THR A 42 17.92 -27.06 12.46
N GLU A 43 18.20 -26.03 13.26
CA GLU A 43 18.67 -26.14 14.64
C GLU A 43 17.59 -26.73 15.57
N THR A 44 16.33 -26.36 15.36
CA THR A 44 15.18 -26.98 16.06
C THR A 44 14.99 -28.43 15.64
N GLU A 45 15.11 -28.76 14.35
CA GLU A 45 15.04 -30.14 13.85
C GLU A 45 16.21 -31.00 14.36
N GLU A 46 17.40 -30.43 14.52
CA GLU A 46 18.58 -31.10 15.10
C GLU A 46 18.46 -31.30 16.62
N GLU A 47 17.92 -30.32 17.36
CA GLU A 47 17.62 -30.47 18.79
C GLU A 47 16.52 -31.52 19.03
N GLU A 48 15.45 -31.50 18.23
CA GLU A 48 14.36 -32.47 18.29
C GLU A 48 14.86 -33.89 17.96
N GLN A 49 15.81 -34.03 17.03
CA GLN A 49 16.47 -35.32 16.75
C GLN A 49 17.42 -35.77 17.87
N ARG A 50 18.15 -34.85 18.51
CA ARG A 50 19.02 -35.18 19.65
C ARG A 50 18.22 -35.56 20.89
N GLU A 51 17.16 -34.82 21.20
CA GLU A 51 16.26 -35.12 22.31
C GLU A 51 15.48 -36.42 22.08
N SER A 52 14.97 -36.65 20.87
CA SER A 52 14.33 -37.91 20.50
C SER A 52 15.29 -39.10 20.56
N ALA A 53 16.56 -38.92 20.17
CA ALA A 53 17.60 -39.95 20.31
C ALA A 53 17.92 -40.24 21.79
N LEU A 54 18.10 -39.20 22.61
CA LEU A 54 18.32 -39.30 24.06
C LEU A 54 17.15 -39.96 24.80
N GLU A 55 15.91 -39.61 24.45
CA GLU A 55 14.71 -40.24 25.01
C GLU A 55 14.54 -41.69 24.56
N SER A 56 14.87 -42.00 23.30
CA SER A 56 14.84 -43.37 22.78
C SER A 56 15.88 -44.28 23.43
N GLU A 57 17.02 -43.71 23.83
CA GLU A 57 18.11 -44.40 24.52
C GLU A 57 17.81 -44.57 26.02
N GLN A 58 17.12 -43.61 26.65
CA GLN A 58 16.73 -43.68 28.06
C GLN A 58 15.51 -44.57 28.33
N LEU A 59 14.57 -44.67 27.39
CA LEU A 59 13.35 -45.45 27.54
C LEU A 59 13.42 -46.69 26.65
N GLY A 60 14.10 -47.72 27.15
CA GLY A 60 14.14 -49.05 26.54
C GLY A 60 12.73 -49.54 26.17
N HIS A 61 12.41 -49.45 24.89
CA HIS A 61 11.23 -49.94 24.18
C HIS A 61 9.92 -50.06 24.97
N THR A 62 9.04 -49.07 24.80
CA THR A 62 7.60 -49.26 24.47
C THR A 62 6.99 -47.90 24.10
N ARG A 63 6.23 -47.82 23.00
CA ARG A 63 5.59 -46.57 22.54
C ARG A 63 4.59 -46.07 23.59
N VAL A 64 4.92 -44.96 24.25
CA VAL A 64 4.07 -44.28 25.24
C VAL A 64 3.09 -43.34 24.50
N PRO A 65 1.82 -43.21 24.92
CA PRO A 65 0.88 -42.26 24.31
C PRO A 65 1.37 -40.82 24.51
N TYR A 66 1.39 -40.04 23.43
CA TYR A 66 1.86 -38.65 23.42
C TYR A 66 1.16 -37.80 24.50
N SER A 67 1.95 -36.98 25.20
CA SER A 67 1.45 -36.07 26.21
C SER A 67 0.59 -34.97 25.58
N LYS A 68 -0.34 -34.40 26.35
CA LYS A 68 -1.16 -33.24 25.88
C LYS A 68 -0.31 -32.05 25.42
N ALA A 69 0.92 -31.92 25.92
CA ALA A 69 1.85 -30.86 25.54
C ALA A 69 2.40 -31.10 24.11
N GLU A 70 2.76 -32.34 23.79
CA GLU A 70 3.23 -32.72 22.46
C GLU A 70 2.10 -32.67 21.42
N GLU A 71 0.87 -33.06 21.78
CA GLU A 71 -0.29 -32.87 20.90
C GLU A 71 -0.56 -31.39 20.60
N GLU A 72 -0.36 -30.50 21.58
CA GLU A 72 -0.56 -29.06 21.40
C GLU A 72 0.56 -28.41 20.57
N GLU A 73 1.82 -28.83 20.77
CA GLU A 73 2.98 -28.43 19.95
C GLU A 73 2.78 -28.85 18.49
N ARG A 74 2.37 -30.10 18.25
CA ARG A 74 2.08 -30.63 16.91
C ARG A 74 0.92 -29.89 16.24
N ALA A 75 -0.14 -29.56 16.99
CA ALA A 75 -1.26 -28.77 16.47
C ALA A 75 -0.84 -27.33 16.11
N LYS A 76 0.06 -26.71 16.87
CA LYS A 76 0.63 -25.39 16.54
C LYS A 76 1.51 -25.45 15.30
N ALA A 77 2.37 -26.47 15.18
CA ALA A 77 3.20 -26.69 14.00
C ALA A 77 2.34 -26.90 12.74
N GLU A 78 1.25 -27.66 12.87
CA GLU A 78 0.29 -27.88 11.78
C GLU A 78 -0.47 -26.61 11.40
N ALA A 79 -0.92 -25.82 12.37
CA ALA A 79 -1.57 -24.53 12.12
C ALA A 79 -0.64 -23.52 11.46
N ALA A 80 0.63 -23.44 11.89
CA ALA A 80 1.65 -22.61 11.27
C ALA A 80 1.94 -23.06 9.83
N ARG A 81 2.02 -24.37 9.59
CA ARG A 81 2.17 -24.95 8.26
C ARG A 81 0.98 -24.62 7.35
N ASN A 82 -0.24 -24.67 7.87
CA ASN A 82 -1.46 -24.33 7.11
C ASN A 82 -1.57 -22.83 6.83
N ALA A 83 -1.20 -21.97 7.78
CA ALA A 83 -1.13 -20.51 7.58
C ALA A 83 -0.06 -20.14 6.54
N LYS A 84 1.12 -20.78 6.60
CA LYS A 84 2.17 -20.65 5.59
C LYS A 84 1.66 -21.06 4.22
N LYS A 85 1.03 -22.23 4.09
CA LYS A 85 0.40 -22.67 2.82
C LYS A 85 -0.64 -21.68 2.30
N ALA A 86 -1.47 -21.09 3.17
CA ALA A 86 -2.49 -20.13 2.77
C ALA A 86 -1.88 -18.80 2.28
N LEU A 87 -0.83 -18.32 2.95
CA LEU A 87 -0.06 -17.14 2.54
C LEU A 87 0.69 -17.41 1.24
N ASP A 88 1.31 -18.58 1.11
CA ASP A 88 2.00 -19.00 -0.11
C ASP A 88 1.01 -19.11 -1.27
N ALA A 89 -0.18 -19.69 -1.06
CA ALA A 89 -1.25 -19.74 -2.05
C ALA A 89 -1.86 -18.36 -2.38
N GLN A 90 -1.84 -17.40 -1.45
CA GLN A 90 -2.23 -16.02 -1.72
C GLN A 90 -1.16 -15.31 -2.55
N LYS A 91 0.12 -15.46 -2.18
CA LYS A 91 1.25 -14.95 -2.95
C LYS A 91 1.28 -15.55 -4.34
N GLU A 92 1.03 -16.85 -4.49
CA GLU A 92 0.89 -17.52 -5.78
C GLU A 92 -0.27 -16.94 -6.60
N ARG A 93 -1.41 -16.63 -5.96
CA ARG A 93 -2.54 -15.97 -6.65
C ARG A 93 -2.22 -14.54 -7.09
N GLU A 94 -1.59 -13.74 -6.24
CA GLU A 94 -1.14 -12.38 -6.59
C GLU A 94 -0.05 -12.42 -7.66
N GLN A 95 0.92 -13.32 -7.54
CA GLN A 95 1.93 -13.59 -8.56
C GLN A 95 1.31 -14.13 -9.86
N SER A 96 0.20 -14.86 -9.79
CA SER A 96 -0.53 -15.31 -10.98
C SER A 96 -1.30 -14.18 -11.66
N ALA A 97 -1.65 -13.12 -10.92
CA ALA A 97 -2.32 -11.91 -11.45
C ALA A 97 -1.33 -10.84 -11.94
N THR A 98 -0.10 -10.88 -11.46
CA THR A 98 0.99 -9.97 -11.83
C THR A 98 1.89 -10.59 -12.89
N VAL A 99 2.23 -9.81 -13.90
CA VAL A 99 3.31 -10.15 -14.83
C VAL A 99 4.53 -9.30 -14.48
N VAL A 100 5.64 -9.97 -14.19
CA VAL A 100 6.93 -9.31 -13.99
C VAL A 100 7.69 -9.40 -15.30
N LEU A 101 8.03 -8.23 -15.84
CA LEU A 101 8.84 -8.09 -17.03
C LEU A 101 10.26 -7.69 -16.60
N GLU A 102 11.17 -8.64 -16.72
CA GLU A 102 12.59 -8.48 -16.37
C GLU A 102 13.45 -8.58 -17.64
N ASP A 103 14.60 -7.91 -17.65
CA ASP A 103 15.62 -8.08 -18.70
C ASP A 103 15.12 -7.86 -20.15
N LEU A 104 14.04 -7.07 -20.33
CA LEU A 104 13.39 -6.86 -21.63
C LEU A 104 14.28 -6.17 -22.67
N ILE A 105 15.19 -5.30 -22.21
CA ILE A 105 16.03 -4.46 -23.08
C ILE A 105 17.40 -5.14 -23.20
N LYS A 106 17.51 -6.19 -24.04
CA LYS A 106 18.78 -6.85 -24.35
C LYS A 106 19.19 -6.64 -25.81
N LYS A 107 20.24 -5.83 -25.99
CA LYS A 107 21.21 -5.75 -27.10
C LYS A 107 20.77 -5.45 -28.55
N SER A 108 19.49 -5.26 -28.90
CA SER A 108 19.18 -4.83 -30.29
C SER A 108 17.94 -3.96 -30.52
N GLU A 109 17.18 -3.60 -29.49
CA GLU A 109 16.01 -2.72 -29.67
C GLU A 109 16.07 -1.60 -28.63
N ASP A 110 16.35 -0.37 -29.10
CA ASP A 110 16.29 0.85 -28.28
C ASP A 110 14.84 1.15 -27.81
N GLU A 111 13.84 0.44 -28.35
CA GLU A 111 12.43 0.55 -27.98
C GLU A 111 11.75 -0.82 -27.86
N CYS A 112 11.13 -1.11 -26.71
CA CYS A 112 10.34 -2.31 -26.42
C CYS A 112 8.86 -1.93 -26.30
N VAL A 113 8.01 -2.48 -27.17
CA VAL A 113 6.55 -2.27 -27.11
C VAL A 113 5.89 -3.44 -26.38
N VAL A 114 5.28 -3.17 -25.23
CA VAL A 114 4.61 -4.18 -24.40
C VAL A 114 3.33 -4.64 -25.08
N SER A 115 3.30 -5.88 -25.56
CA SER A 115 2.12 -6.45 -26.23
C SER A 115 1.20 -7.20 -25.25
N PRO A 116 -0.12 -7.34 -25.55
CA PRO A 116 -1.03 -8.21 -24.81
C PRO A 116 -0.49 -9.64 -24.60
N ALA A 117 0.21 -10.17 -25.62
CA ALA A 117 0.81 -11.51 -25.57
C ALA A 117 1.90 -11.62 -24.49
N MET A 118 2.72 -10.58 -24.30
CA MET A 118 3.74 -10.55 -23.24
C MET A 118 3.12 -10.61 -21.84
N LEU A 119 1.92 -10.06 -21.66
CA LEU A 119 1.24 -10.03 -20.37
C LEU A 119 0.53 -11.35 -20.04
N GLY A 120 0.19 -12.15 -21.05
CA GLY A 120 -0.52 -13.42 -20.87
C GLY A 120 -1.88 -13.25 -20.19
N GLY A 121 -2.60 -12.17 -20.51
CA GLY A 121 -3.90 -11.83 -19.91
C GLY A 121 -3.84 -11.17 -18.53
N ARG A 122 -2.65 -11.06 -17.93
CA ARG A 122 -2.45 -10.38 -16.64
C ARG A 122 -2.47 -8.86 -16.84
N ARG A 123 -3.05 -8.15 -15.88
CA ARG A 123 -3.33 -6.71 -15.98
C ARG A 123 -2.61 -5.88 -14.93
N VAL A 124 -1.90 -6.53 -14.01
CA VAL A 124 -0.95 -5.89 -13.10
C VAL A 124 0.44 -6.14 -13.65
N VAL A 125 1.16 -5.08 -13.99
CA VAL A 125 2.48 -5.19 -14.65
C VAL A 125 3.56 -4.62 -13.76
N THR A 126 4.66 -5.36 -13.60
CA THR A 126 5.85 -4.91 -12.90
C THR A 126 7.05 -4.92 -13.84
N LEU A 127 7.59 -3.76 -14.17
CA LEU A 127 8.89 -3.63 -14.80
C LEU A 127 9.96 -3.75 -13.71
N ARG A 128 10.85 -4.73 -13.79
CA ARG A 128 11.84 -4.97 -12.72
C ARG A 128 13.24 -5.21 -13.24
N ASN A 129 14.23 -4.62 -12.56
CA ASN A 129 15.66 -4.83 -12.81
C ASN A 129 16.13 -4.48 -14.23
N ILE A 130 15.40 -3.62 -14.95
CA ILE A 130 15.73 -3.27 -16.33
C ILE A 130 16.82 -2.20 -16.34
N LYS A 131 17.89 -2.40 -17.13
CA LYS A 131 19.03 -1.48 -17.22
C LYS A 131 19.42 -1.20 -18.67
N GLY A 132 19.76 0.06 -18.94
CA GLY A 132 20.35 0.52 -20.19
C GLY A 132 19.46 1.50 -20.93
N PRO A 133 20.02 2.32 -21.84
CA PRO A 133 19.25 3.29 -22.61
C PRO A 133 18.24 2.54 -23.45
N GLY A 134 16.97 2.62 -23.08
CA GLY A 134 15.90 1.99 -23.83
C GLY A 134 14.53 2.45 -23.39
N LYS A 135 13.61 2.44 -24.34
CA LYS A 135 12.26 2.97 -24.21
C LYS A 135 11.26 1.85 -24.12
N ILE A 136 10.43 1.81 -23.08
CA ILE A 136 9.38 0.82 -22.89
C ILE A 136 8.05 1.49 -23.14
N VAL A 137 7.28 1.01 -24.11
CA VAL A 137 5.99 1.60 -24.49
C VAL A 137 4.87 0.67 -24.06
N PHE A 138 3.94 1.20 -23.27
CA PHE A 138 2.62 0.59 -23.04
C PHE A 138 1.65 1.17 -24.09
N PRO A 139 1.37 0.46 -25.19
CA PRO A 139 0.62 0.98 -26.31
C PRO A 139 -0.89 1.09 -26.00
N PRO A 140 -1.65 1.90 -26.77
CA PRO A 140 -3.10 2.06 -26.57
C PRO A 140 -3.88 0.75 -26.65
N ALA A 141 -3.36 -0.26 -27.37
CA ALA A 141 -3.97 -1.58 -27.46
C ALA A 141 -4.15 -2.27 -26.08
N LEU A 142 -3.35 -1.91 -25.07
CA LEU A 142 -3.52 -2.44 -23.71
C LEU A 142 -4.75 -1.87 -23.00
N THR A 143 -5.33 -0.76 -23.48
CA THR A 143 -6.61 -0.23 -23.01
C THR A 143 -7.74 -1.21 -23.23
N GLU A 144 -7.67 -2.07 -24.26
CA GLU A 144 -8.69 -3.06 -24.56
C GLU A 144 -8.57 -4.36 -23.75
N LEU A 145 -7.52 -4.50 -22.92
CA LEU A 145 -7.35 -5.68 -22.07
C LEU A 145 -8.40 -5.72 -20.96
N GLY A 146 -9.21 -6.78 -20.95
CA GLY A 146 -10.22 -7.04 -19.94
C GLY A 146 -11.13 -8.19 -20.37
N HIS A 147 -11.89 -8.75 -19.44
CA HIS A 147 -12.92 -9.74 -19.73
C HIS A 147 -14.29 -9.08 -19.67
N THR A 148 -15.17 -9.46 -20.59
CA THR A 148 -16.62 -9.28 -20.42
C THR A 148 -17.08 -10.26 -19.35
N ALA A 149 -17.49 -9.77 -18.18
CA ALA A 149 -18.29 -10.58 -17.28
C ALA A 149 -19.65 -10.79 -17.96
N GLU A 150 -20.00 -12.04 -18.26
CA GLU A 150 -21.23 -12.39 -19.01
C GLU A 150 -22.53 -12.02 -18.28
N GLN A 151 -22.47 -11.51 -17.03
CA GLN A 151 -23.66 -11.30 -16.21
C GLN A 151 -24.10 -9.85 -15.96
N ASP A 152 -23.26 -8.82 -16.13
CA ASP A 152 -23.67 -7.44 -15.76
C ASP A 152 -23.19 -6.31 -16.69
N GLY A 153 -22.66 -6.62 -17.88
CA GLY A 153 -22.48 -5.64 -18.96
C GLY A 153 -21.44 -4.52 -18.76
N VAL A 154 -20.86 -4.34 -17.57
CA VAL A 154 -19.81 -3.35 -17.32
C VAL A 154 -18.43 -3.95 -17.59
N CYS A 155 -17.90 -3.70 -18.78
CA CYS A 155 -16.55 -4.13 -19.15
C CYS A 155 -15.52 -3.11 -18.65
N VAL A 156 -14.81 -3.42 -17.56
CA VAL A 156 -13.68 -2.61 -17.10
C VAL A 156 -12.43 -3.03 -17.87
N LYS A 157 -12.02 -2.22 -18.84
CA LYS A 157 -10.85 -2.46 -19.69
C LYS A 157 -9.65 -1.59 -19.32
N GLY A 158 -8.44 -2.08 -19.58
CA GLY A 158 -7.16 -1.42 -19.31
C GLY A 158 -6.23 -2.22 -18.38
N LEU A 159 -5.04 -1.70 -18.12
CA LEU A 159 -4.19 -2.22 -17.06
C LEU A 159 -4.79 -1.85 -15.70
N ILE A 160 -4.66 -2.73 -14.71
CA ILE A 160 -5.11 -2.44 -13.35
C ILE A 160 -4.10 -1.52 -12.67
N LYS A 161 -2.81 -1.86 -12.74
CA LYS A 161 -1.73 -1.13 -12.07
C LYS A 161 -0.38 -1.42 -12.71
N VAL A 162 0.53 -0.45 -12.66
CA VAL A 162 1.90 -0.57 -13.16
C VAL A 162 2.88 -0.25 -12.05
N PHE A 163 3.88 -1.10 -11.88
CA PHE A 163 5.00 -0.94 -10.98
C PHE A 163 6.30 -0.86 -11.78
N ILE A 164 7.20 0.03 -11.38
CA ILE A 164 8.54 0.19 -11.96
C ILE A 164 9.55 0.09 -10.82
N GLU A 165 10.31 -1.01 -10.77
CA GLU A 165 11.11 -1.38 -9.62
C GLU A 165 12.58 -1.61 -10.01
N ASN A 166 13.50 -0.90 -9.36
CA ASN A 166 14.94 -1.11 -9.54
C ASN A 166 15.40 -1.00 -11.02
N CYS A 167 14.78 -0.09 -11.77
CA CYS A 167 15.13 0.17 -13.16
C CYS A 167 16.10 1.34 -13.29
N GLN A 168 16.97 1.31 -14.29
CA GLN A 168 17.99 2.32 -14.50
C GLN A 168 18.19 2.68 -15.98
N ASP A 169 18.31 3.99 -16.25
CA ASP A 169 18.63 4.55 -17.56
C ASP A 169 17.56 4.27 -18.64
N ILE A 170 16.27 4.24 -18.26
CA ILE A 170 15.18 3.89 -19.19
C ILE A 170 14.16 5.02 -19.37
N GLU A 171 13.47 5.01 -20.51
CA GLU A 171 12.23 5.75 -20.74
C GLU A 171 11.05 4.78 -20.67
N VAL A 172 9.95 5.17 -20.02
CA VAL A 172 8.69 4.44 -19.99
C VAL A 172 7.60 5.36 -20.51
N VAL A 173 6.90 4.94 -21.56
CA VAL A 173 5.82 5.69 -22.20
C VAL A 173 4.50 4.97 -21.96
N SER A 174 3.58 5.58 -21.22
CA SER A 174 2.24 5.06 -20.97
C SER A 174 1.23 5.73 -21.89
N LEU A 175 0.68 4.96 -22.83
CA LEU A 175 -0.37 5.38 -23.77
C LEU A 175 -1.69 4.62 -23.53
N CYS A 176 -1.76 3.78 -22.50
CA CYS A 176 -2.94 2.96 -22.19
C CYS A 176 -3.64 3.40 -20.92
N LYS A 177 -4.90 2.96 -20.78
CA LYS A 177 -5.69 3.20 -19.57
C LYS A 177 -5.17 2.36 -18.41
N ILE A 178 -4.86 3.04 -17.31
CA ILE A 178 -4.59 2.41 -16.01
C ILE A 178 -5.81 2.66 -15.14
N ILE A 179 -6.51 1.61 -14.73
CA ILE A 179 -7.79 1.68 -14.03
C ILE A 179 -7.67 2.39 -12.70
N THR A 180 -6.61 2.09 -11.95
CA THR A 180 -6.33 2.77 -10.68
C THR A 180 -5.85 4.21 -10.90
N SER A 181 -5.58 4.60 -12.15
CA SER A 181 -4.90 5.86 -12.51
C SER A 181 -3.63 6.08 -11.68
N THR A 182 -2.99 4.98 -11.27
CA THR A 182 -1.86 4.94 -10.34
C THR A 182 -0.68 4.17 -10.92
N ILE A 183 0.50 4.80 -10.90
CA ILE A 183 1.79 4.16 -11.16
C ILE A 183 2.65 4.26 -9.89
N GLU A 184 3.31 3.16 -9.54
CA GLU A 184 4.30 3.14 -8.46
C GLU A 184 5.70 2.94 -9.02
N ILE A 185 6.64 3.79 -8.61
CA ILE A 185 8.03 3.79 -9.04
C ILE A 185 8.89 3.67 -7.79
N THR A 186 9.76 2.66 -7.73
CA THR A 186 10.63 2.47 -6.58
C THR A 186 12.06 2.14 -6.98
N HIS A 187 13.03 2.69 -6.26
CA HIS A 187 14.46 2.38 -6.43
C HIS A 187 15.00 2.60 -7.85
N CYS A 188 14.41 3.54 -8.61
CA CYS A 188 14.80 3.77 -9.99
C CYS A 188 15.82 4.92 -10.12
N LYS A 189 16.70 4.85 -11.11
CA LYS A 189 17.71 5.88 -11.37
C LYS A 189 17.70 6.30 -12.83
N ASN A 190 17.73 7.61 -13.11
CA ASN A 190 17.69 8.14 -14.46
C ASN A 190 16.53 7.55 -15.27
N LEU A 191 15.32 7.70 -14.74
CA LEU A 191 14.08 7.18 -15.31
C LEU A 191 13.27 8.33 -15.87
N GLN A 192 12.82 8.22 -17.11
CA GLN A 192 11.82 9.13 -17.67
C GLN A 192 10.49 8.40 -17.81
N LEU A 193 9.44 8.86 -17.14
CA LEU A 193 8.06 8.43 -17.35
C LEU A 193 7.33 9.46 -18.22
N THR A 194 6.80 9.05 -19.36
CA THR A 194 5.97 9.87 -20.24
C THR A 194 4.53 9.36 -20.23
N VAL A 195 3.58 10.18 -19.78
CA VAL A 195 2.12 9.90 -19.81
C VAL A 195 1.51 10.62 -21.01
N GLY A 196 0.94 9.85 -21.94
CA GLY A 196 0.62 10.37 -23.28
C GLY A 196 -0.84 10.54 -23.65
N GLN A 197 -1.71 9.61 -23.26
CA GLN A 197 -3.11 9.60 -23.75
C GLN A 197 -4.14 9.58 -22.64
N GLU A 198 -3.88 8.82 -21.58
CA GLU A 198 -4.84 8.55 -20.53
C GLU A 198 -4.43 9.27 -19.25
N ARG A 199 -5.43 9.79 -18.54
CA ARG A 199 -5.23 10.54 -17.31
C ARG A 199 -4.64 9.65 -16.23
N LEU A 200 -3.58 10.13 -15.59
CA LEU A 200 -2.94 9.48 -14.45
C LEU A 200 -3.11 10.40 -13.26
N SER A 201 -3.94 10.03 -12.28
CA SER A 201 -4.27 10.93 -11.18
C SER A 201 -3.24 10.87 -10.05
N THR A 202 -2.79 9.66 -9.72
CA THR A 202 -1.84 9.42 -8.64
C THR A 202 -0.54 8.82 -9.17
N LEU A 203 0.59 9.29 -8.68
CA LEU A 203 1.88 8.65 -8.88
C LEU A 203 2.58 8.55 -7.53
N GLN A 204 3.17 7.40 -7.23
CA GLN A 204 4.02 7.23 -6.06
C GLN A 204 5.45 6.94 -6.51
N ALA A 205 6.41 7.72 -6.01
CA ALA A 205 7.83 7.55 -6.33
C ALA A 205 8.66 7.48 -5.05
N ASP A 206 9.30 6.34 -4.81
CA ASP A 206 10.11 6.13 -3.61
C ASP A 206 11.55 5.78 -3.96
N MET A 207 12.52 6.38 -3.26
CA MET A 207 13.95 6.07 -3.39
C MET A 207 14.49 6.19 -4.82
N CYS A 208 14.06 7.21 -5.56
CA CYS A 208 14.47 7.42 -6.94
C CYS A 208 15.50 8.56 -7.08
N THR A 209 16.34 8.50 -8.12
CA THR A 209 17.31 9.58 -8.42
C THR A 209 17.22 9.95 -9.90
N SER A 210 17.16 11.25 -10.21
CA SER A 210 17.02 11.76 -11.59
C SER A 210 15.76 11.19 -12.26
N LEU A 211 14.60 11.50 -11.68
CA LEU A 211 13.30 11.02 -12.15
C LEU A 211 12.62 12.13 -12.96
N THR A 212 12.38 11.90 -14.25
CA THR A 212 11.62 12.83 -15.09
C THR A 212 10.21 12.30 -15.30
N ILE A 213 9.19 13.09 -14.99
CA ILE A 213 7.78 12.76 -15.25
C ILE A 213 7.24 13.78 -16.24
N LYS A 214 6.81 13.31 -17.41
CA LYS A 214 6.32 14.14 -18.52
C LYS A 214 4.87 13.82 -18.82
N PHE A 215 4.02 14.85 -18.82
CA PHE A 215 2.65 14.76 -19.32
C PHE A 215 2.60 15.38 -20.72
N GLN A 216 2.16 14.64 -21.73
CA GLN A 216 2.26 15.10 -23.13
C GLN A 216 1.18 16.11 -23.53
N SER A 217 0.05 16.15 -22.82
CA SER A 217 -1.10 16.97 -23.17
C SER A 217 -1.80 17.54 -21.93
N VAL A 218 -2.42 18.70 -22.09
CA VAL A 218 -3.19 19.36 -21.03
C VAL A 218 -4.34 18.44 -20.61
N GLY A 219 -4.59 18.33 -19.31
CA GLY A 219 -5.68 17.51 -18.75
C GLY A 219 -5.28 16.09 -18.33
N LEU A 220 -4.10 15.60 -18.74
CA LEU A 220 -3.59 14.30 -18.31
C LEU A 220 -3.22 14.25 -16.82
N TRP A 221 -2.90 15.41 -16.24
CA TRP A 221 -2.62 15.61 -14.82
C TRP A 221 -2.73 17.10 -14.48
N GLY A 222 -2.96 17.40 -13.20
CA GLY A 222 -3.02 18.77 -12.68
C GLY A 222 -4.43 19.24 -12.31
N ALA A 223 -5.40 18.34 -12.21
CA ALA A 223 -6.66 18.66 -11.56
C ALA A 223 -6.50 18.68 -10.03
N LYS A 224 -7.53 19.16 -9.34
CA LYS A 224 -7.54 19.36 -7.88
C LYS A 224 -7.10 18.14 -7.07
N GLU A 225 -7.49 16.94 -7.49
CA GLU A 225 -7.23 15.68 -6.77
C GLU A 225 -5.93 15.00 -7.17
N ASP A 226 -5.22 15.52 -8.20
CA ASP A 226 -4.04 14.86 -8.70
C ASP A 226 -2.85 15.05 -7.76
N ARG A 227 -2.14 13.97 -7.48
CA ARG A 227 -1.04 13.95 -6.51
C ARG A 227 0.13 13.13 -7.05
N ILE A 228 1.33 13.66 -6.89
CA ILE A 228 2.57 12.88 -6.98
C ILE A 228 3.11 12.76 -5.57
N TYR A 229 2.96 11.58 -4.98
CA TYR A 229 3.55 11.24 -3.70
C TYR A 229 5.00 10.82 -3.90
N HIS A 230 5.90 11.31 -3.05
CA HIS A 230 7.29 10.90 -3.12
C HIS A 230 8.00 10.89 -1.77
N ALA A 231 8.93 9.94 -1.62
CA ALA A 231 9.80 9.80 -0.46
C ALA A 231 11.22 9.38 -0.89
N GLY A 232 12.25 10.05 -0.38
CA GLY A 232 13.63 9.75 -0.73
C GLY A 232 13.97 9.93 -2.22
N VAL A 233 13.25 10.81 -2.93
CA VAL A 233 13.49 11.13 -4.34
C VAL A 233 14.38 12.37 -4.48
N SER A 234 15.40 12.29 -5.34
CA SER A 234 16.30 13.41 -5.63
C SER A 234 16.33 13.73 -7.12
N ASP A 235 16.41 15.02 -7.48
CA ASP A 235 16.48 15.46 -8.89
C ASP A 235 15.24 15.00 -9.68
N MET A 236 14.06 15.18 -9.07
CA MET A 236 12.79 14.91 -9.76
C MET A 236 12.43 16.11 -10.61
N THR A 237 12.18 15.89 -11.90
CA THR A 237 11.73 16.91 -12.85
C THR A 237 10.33 16.58 -13.33
N LEU A 238 9.39 17.51 -13.12
CA LEU A 238 8.06 17.40 -13.68
C LEU A 238 7.96 18.28 -14.93
N LEU A 239 7.44 17.74 -16.04
CA LEU A 239 7.25 18.44 -17.29
C LEU A 239 5.75 18.46 -17.62
N LEU A 240 5.15 19.65 -17.49
CA LEU A 240 3.73 19.87 -17.78
C LEU A 240 3.57 20.72 -19.05
N PRO A 241 2.58 20.41 -19.90
CA PRO A 241 2.28 21.21 -21.07
C PRO A 241 1.57 22.50 -20.64
N VAL A 242 2.00 23.63 -21.19
CA VAL A 242 1.43 24.96 -20.91
C VAL A 242 0.43 25.31 -22.02
N PRO A 243 -0.83 25.66 -21.70
CA PRO A 243 -1.80 26.07 -22.71
C PRO A 243 -1.28 27.24 -23.56
N GLY A 244 -1.27 27.08 -24.88
CA GLY A 244 -0.86 28.13 -25.82
C GLY A 244 0.65 28.30 -26.01
N GLN A 245 1.49 27.45 -25.42
CA GLN A 245 2.93 27.38 -25.71
C GLN A 245 3.31 26.07 -26.39
N PRO A 246 4.38 26.04 -27.21
CA PRO A 246 4.94 24.79 -27.73
C PRO A 246 5.37 23.87 -26.57
N ASN A 247 5.26 22.55 -26.76
CA ASN A 247 5.63 21.52 -25.78
C ASN A 247 7.10 21.57 -25.29
N ASP A 248 7.91 22.47 -25.84
CA ASP A 248 9.35 22.63 -25.58
C ASP A 248 9.68 23.67 -24.49
N GLN A 249 8.68 24.35 -23.91
CA GLN A 249 8.82 25.18 -22.69
C GLN A 249 7.93 24.68 -21.55
N PRO A 250 8.18 23.46 -21.02
CA PRO A 250 7.39 22.92 -19.93
C PRO A 250 7.60 23.71 -18.64
N LEU A 251 6.60 23.71 -17.76
CA LEU A 251 6.78 24.13 -16.38
C LEU A 251 7.77 23.16 -15.72
N CYS A 252 9.05 23.52 -15.71
CA CYS A 252 10.14 22.71 -15.19
C CYS A 252 10.43 23.10 -13.74
N ARG A 253 10.23 22.15 -12.82
CA ARG A 253 10.69 22.30 -11.43
C ARG A 253 11.50 21.07 -11.06
N THR A 254 12.79 21.27 -10.78
CA THR A 254 13.64 20.27 -10.13
C THR A 254 13.33 20.29 -8.63
N MET A 255 12.83 19.19 -8.09
CA MET A 255 12.47 19.06 -6.68
C MET A 255 13.66 18.54 -5.88
N ASP A 256 13.97 19.19 -4.77
CA ASP A 256 15.06 18.84 -3.86
C ASP A 256 14.54 18.95 -2.44
N TYR A 257 14.29 17.79 -1.82
CA TYR A 257 13.73 17.64 -0.47
C TYR A 257 14.41 18.54 0.58
N ILE A 258 15.74 18.74 0.50
CA ILE A 258 16.46 19.59 1.47
C ILE A 258 16.12 21.06 1.23
N LYS A 259 16.06 21.47 -0.04
CA LYS A 259 15.75 22.87 -0.40
C LYS A 259 14.27 23.21 -0.27
N ASP A 260 13.39 22.23 -0.44
CA ASP A 260 11.94 22.36 -0.29
C ASP A 260 11.48 22.22 1.18
N GLY A 261 12.41 22.23 2.15
CA GLY A 261 12.11 22.42 3.57
C GLY A 261 11.96 21.14 4.40
N ALA A 262 12.44 19.98 3.91
CA ALA A 262 12.51 18.77 4.73
C ALA A 262 13.44 19.00 5.93
N GLN A 263 12.88 19.02 7.14
CA GLN A 263 13.65 19.09 8.39
C GLN A 263 13.68 17.72 9.05
N GLN A 264 14.87 17.30 9.47
CA GLN A 264 15.00 16.07 10.24
C GLN A 264 14.29 16.23 11.60
N ARG A 265 13.24 15.44 11.86
CA ARG A 265 12.54 15.40 13.15
C ARG A 265 12.88 14.11 13.89
N GLY A 266 13.63 14.21 14.98
CA GLY A 266 14.01 13.07 15.80
C GLY A 266 14.90 12.06 15.05
N ASN A 267 14.73 10.77 15.32
CA ASN A 267 15.48 9.69 14.67
C ASN A 267 14.94 9.32 13.28
N ALA A 268 14.06 10.14 12.71
CA ALA A 268 13.33 9.73 11.52
C ALA A 268 14.26 9.61 10.31
N THR A 269 14.19 8.47 9.62
CA THR A 269 15.03 8.16 8.47
C THR A 269 14.55 8.94 7.24
N LYS A 270 15.38 9.04 6.18
CA LYS A 270 15.02 9.81 4.97
C LYS A 270 13.75 9.28 4.29
N GLU A 271 13.42 8.02 4.54
CA GLU A 271 12.25 7.28 4.05
C GLU A 271 10.95 7.65 4.78
N GLU A 272 11.01 8.27 5.96
CA GLU A 272 9.83 8.63 6.75
C GLU A 272 9.25 10.01 6.40
N TYR A 273 9.97 10.79 5.58
CA TYR A 273 9.46 12.05 5.04
C TYR A 273 8.76 11.80 3.72
N GLN A 274 7.43 11.82 3.74
CA GLN A 274 6.59 11.77 2.55
C GLN A 274 6.18 13.17 2.14
N PHE A 275 6.21 13.42 0.85
CA PHE A 275 5.77 14.67 0.25
C PHE A 275 4.70 14.40 -0.79
N ALA A 276 3.87 15.40 -1.06
CA ALA A 276 2.95 15.42 -2.17
C ALA A 276 3.19 16.66 -3.02
N THR A 277 3.34 16.46 -4.32
CA THR A 277 3.42 17.50 -5.33
C THR A 277 2.09 17.59 -6.08
N PHE A 278 1.57 18.81 -6.24
CA PHE A 278 0.28 19.11 -6.88
C PHE A 278 0.25 20.53 -7.44
N ILE A 279 -0.77 20.86 -8.24
CA ILE A 279 -1.02 22.24 -8.69
C ILE A 279 -1.90 22.93 -7.65
N ASP A 280 -1.39 24.00 -7.05
CA ASP A 280 -2.14 24.81 -6.09
C ASP A 280 -3.25 25.60 -6.81
N GLU A 281 -4.49 25.45 -6.34
CA GLU A 281 -5.64 26.04 -7.04
C GLU A 281 -5.63 27.57 -7.06
N SER A 282 -5.05 28.20 -6.02
CA SER A 282 -5.04 29.64 -5.85
C SER A 282 -3.98 30.32 -6.70
N THR A 283 -2.78 29.72 -6.76
CA THR A 283 -1.62 30.28 -7.47
C THR A 283 -1.47 29.73 -8.89
N LYS A 284 -2.13 28.59 -9.20
CA LYS A 284 -1.93 27.80 -10.42
C LYS A 284 -0.46 27.38 -10.63
N GLN A 285 0.32 27.33 -9.55
CA GLN A 285 1.72 26.94 -9.56
C GLN A 285 1.90 25.55 -8.95
N LEU A 286 3.00 24.89 -9.30
CA LEU A 286 3.40 23.64 -8.65
C LEU A 286 3.78 23.90 -7.20
N LYS A 287 3.14 23.17 -6.29
CA LYS A 287 3.40 23.20 -4.86
C LYS A 287 3.82 21.81 -4.39
N THR A 288 4.64 21.76 -3.35
CA THR A 288 5.06 20.51 -2.72
C THR A 288 5.05 20.69 -1.23
N GLU A 289 4.41 19.76 -0.54
CA GLU A 289 4.17 19.83 0.90
C GLU A 289 4.48 18.51 1.57
N SER A 290 4.94 18.58 2.81
CA SER A 290 5.06 17.39 3.65
C SER A 290 3.68 16.80 3.89
N VAL A 291 3.59 15.48 3.80
CA VAL A 291 2.39 14.70 4.03
C VAL A 291 2.51 14.03 5.38
N VAL A 292 1.40 14.00 6.11
CA VAL A 292 1.29 13.17 7.30
C VAL A 292 0.11 12.25 7.16
N ARG A 293 0.32 11.00 7.56
CA ARG A 293 -0.73 10.01 7.56
C ARG A 293 -1.62 10.18 8.79
N ILE A 294 -2.90 10.46 8.57
CA ILE A 294 -3.91 10.56 9.62
C ILE A 294 -5.05 9.62 9.24
N ARG A 295 -5.30 8.60 10.07
CA ARG A 295 -6.37 7.59 9.84
C ARG A 295 -6.31 6.99 8.43
N GLY A 296 -5.12 6.56 8.00
CA GLY A 296 -4.90 5.96 6.69
C GLY A 296 -4.80 6.93 5.51
N ARG A 297 -5.29 8.18 5.64
CA ARG A 297 -5.18 9.22 4.60
C ARG A 297 -3.88 10.00 4.68
N MET A 298 -3.31 10.28 3.52
CA MET A 298 -2.17 11.16 3.34
C MET A 298 -2.67 12.60 3.21
N LEU A 299 -2.47 13.42 4.25
CA LEU A 299 -2.90 14.82 4.25
C LEU A 299 -1.69 15.76 4.16
N THR A 300 -1.79 16.75 3.29
CA THR A 300 -0.80 17.83 3.21
C THR A 300 -0.99 18.87 4.33
N GLU A 301 -0.03 19.78 4.49
CA GLU A 301 -0.12 20.86 5.48
C GLU A 301 -1.23 21.86 5.12
N THR A 302 -1.44 22.18 3.85
CA THR A 302 -2.59 22.98 3.40
C THR A 302 -3.91 22.28 3.70
N GLU A 303 -4.05 21.01 3.34
CA GLU A 303 -5.27 20.23 3.62
C GLU A 303 -5.54 20.13 5.13
N ARG A 304 -4.49 20.01 5.94
CA ARG A 304 -4.59 20.05 7.40
C ARG A 304 -5.06 21.41 7.90
N ARG A 305 -4.48 22.52 7.43
CA ARG A 305 -4.86 23.87 7.85
C ARG A 305 -6.28 24.21 7.41
N GLU A 306 -6.69 23.80 6.22
CA GLU A 306 -8.05 23.95 5.74
C GLU A 306 -9.02 23.16 6.60
N ARG A 307 -8.70 21.90 6.91
CA ARG A 307 -9.49 21.08 7.86
C ARG A 307 -9.54 21.73 9.24
N ASP A 308 -8.43 22.15 9.80
CA ASP A 308 -8.35 22.73 11.14
C ASP A 308 -9.06 24.10 11.19
N SER A 309 -8.97 24.90 10.13
CA SER A 309 -9.71 26.14 9.98
C SER A 309 -11.20 25.90 9.76
N PHE A 310 -11.59 24.85 9.04
CA PHE A 310 -12.98 24.42 8.88
C PHE A 310 -13.54 23.97 10.23
N LEU A 311 -12.81 23.15 10.99
CA LEU A 311 -13.19 22.71 12.33
C LEU A 311 -13.28 23.90 13.30
N ALA A 312 -12.34 24.84 13.26
CA ALA A 312 -12.38 26.05 14.08
C ALA A 312 -13.56 26.98 13.71
N ARG A 313 -13.93 27.05 12.42
CA ARG A 313 -15.13 27.77 11.95
C ARG A 313 -16.41 27.02 12.32
N ALA A 314 -16.41 25.68 12.30
CA ALA A 314 -17.52 24.84 12.72
C ALA A 314 -17.81 24.98 14.22
N ASP A 315 -16.77 25.07 15.06
CA ASP A 315 -16.90 25.36 16.50
C ASP A 315 -17.44 26.78 16.76
N GLN A 316 -17.12 27.75 15.90
CA GLN A 316 -17.58 29.14 16.01
C GLN A 316 -18.99 29.37 15.42
N THR A 317 -19.50 28.48 14.56
CA THR A 317 -20.79 28.66 13.83
C THR A 317 -22.00 28.05 14.53
N THR A 318 -21.86 27.57 15.77
CA THR A 318 -23.02 27.27 16.63
C THR A 318 -23.86 28.52 16.98
N GLU A 319 -23.34 29.72 16.71
CA GLU A 319 -24.09 30.98 16.80
C GLU A 319 -24.01 31.77 15.47
N GLN A 320 -25.09 31.66 14.69
CA GLN A 320 -25.53 32.58 13.62
C GLN A 320 -24.89 32.48 12.21
N LYS A 321 -25.74 32.01 11.27
CA LYS A 321 -25.66 31.97 9.77
C LYS A 321 -25.02 33.22 9.14
N GLY A 322 -24.38 33.19 7.95
CA GLY A 322 -24.18 32.17 6.92
C GLY A 322 -23.56 32.79 5.65
N THR A 323 -23.00 31.98 4.73
CA THR A 323 -22.80 32.32 3.30
C THR A 323 -22.45 31.07 2.47
N GLU A 324 -23.43 30.67 1.65
CA GLU A 324 -23.44 29.85 0.42
C GLU A 324 -22.23 28.94 0.08
N GLU A 325 -22.29 27.71 0.58
CA GLU A 325 -21.77 26.54 -0.14
C GLU A 325 -22.62 26.33 -1.40
N ARG A 326 -22.00 26.06 -2.55
CA ARG A 326 -22.74 25.56 -3.72
C ARG A 326 -23.21 24.15 -3.35
N GLY A 327 -24.41 24.07 -2.78
CA GLY A 327 -25.03 22.80 -2.40
C GLY A 327 -25.11 21.88 -3.60
N ILE A 328 -24.71 20.64 -3.40
CA ILE A 328 -24.96 19.53 -4.33
C ILE A 328 -26.47 19.47 -4.50
N ASP A 329 -26.97 19.54 -5.73
CA ASP A 329 -28.40 19.45 -5.94
C ASP A 329 -28.91 18.04 -5.62
N GLU A 330 -30.23 17.93 -5.39
CA GLU A 330 -30.85 16.67 -4.97
C GLU A 330 -30.66 15.54 -6.00
N GLU A 331 -30.61 15.89 -7.29
CA GLU A 331 -30.43 14.93 -8.38
C GLU A 331 -28.99 14.40 -8.42
N GLU A 332 -27.99 15.28 -8.32
CA GLU A 332 -26.56 14.93 -8.23
C GLU A 332 -26.28 14.13 -6.96
N ALA A 333 -26.87 14.49 -5.82
CA ALA A 333 -26.70 13.75 -4.58
C ALA A 333 -27.31 12.34 -4.67
N GLN A 334 -28.48 12.18 -5.30
CA GLN A 334 -29.09 10.88 -5.56
C GLN A 334 -28.25 10.02 -6.50
N ASP A 335 -27.69 10.60 -7.57
CA ASP A 335 -26.79 9.90 -8.48
C ASP A 335 -25.53 9.41 -7.77
N ILE A 336 -24.90 10.24 -6.93
CA ILE A 336 -23.73 9.84 -6.15
C ILE A 336 -24.07 8.71 -5.17
N ILE A 337 -25.22 8.77 -4.49
CA ILE A 337 -25.69 7.68 -3.61
C ILE A 337 -25.85 6.39 -4.41
N GLN A 338 -26.46 6.47 -5.59
CA GLN A 338 -26.67 5.32 -6.45
C GLN A 338 -25.34 4.72 -6.90
N GLN A 339 -24.38 5.55 -7.33
CA GLN A 339 -23.03 5.09 -7.71
C GLN A 339 -22.28 4.46 -6.53
N CYS A 340 -22.39 5.03 -5.33
CA CYS A 340 -21.81 4.43 -4.12
C CYS A 340 -22.41 3.05 -3.84
N ALA A 341 -23.72 2.90 -4.01
CA ALA A 341 -24.41 1.61 -3.86
C ALA A 341 -23.96 0.59 -4.90
N VAL A 342 -23.77 1.00 -6.16
CA VAL A 342 -23.23 0.17 -7.24
C VAL A 342 -21.82 -0.32 -6.89
N HIS A 343 -20.90 0.59 -6.55
CA HIS A 343 -19.53 0.21 -6.19
C HIS A 343 -19.46 -0.68 -4.93
N LYS A 344 -20.31 -0.44 -3.93
CA LYS A 344 -20.45 -1.35 -2.80
C LYS A 344 -20.91 -2.75 -3.27
N GLY A 345 -21.85 -2.82 -4.22
CA GLY A 345 -22.31 -4.05 -4.86
C GLY A 345 -21.16 -4.79 -5.55
N GLU A 346 -20.44 -4.12 -6.45
CA GLU A 346 -19.27 -4.66 -7.15
C GLU A 346 -18.20 -5.17 -6.17
N GLY A 347 -17.96 -4.42 -5.08
CA GLY A 347 -17.05 -4.84 -4.02
C GLY A 347 -17.53 -6.11 -3.30
N ASN A 348 -18.83 -6.23 -3.04
CA ASN A 348 -19.41 -7.44 -2.46
C ASN A 348 -19.28 -8.64 -3.39
N ASP A 349 -19.47 -8.45 -4.69
CA ASP A 349 -19.38 -9.54 -5.66
C ASP A 349 -17.92 -9.98 -5.86
N ALA A 350 -16.99 -9.05 -5.99
CA ALA A 350 -15.55 -9.37 -5.97
C ALA A 350 -15.15 -10.11 -4.68
N PHE A 351 -15.69 -9.71 -3.52
CA PHE A 351 -15.44 -10.39 -2.24
C PHE A 351 -15.97 -11.84 -2.24
N LYS A 352 -17.16 -12.10 -2.80
CA LYS A 352 -17.73 -13.45 -2.92
C LYS A 352 -16.87 -14.35 -3.80
N HIS A 353 -16.28 -13.81 -4.87
CA HIS A 353 -15.39 -14.54 -5.78
C HIS A 353 -13.95 -14.69 -5.24
N GLY A 354 -13.65 -14.15 -4.06
CA GLY A 354 -12.32 -14.22 -3.45
C GLY A 354 -11.30 -13.24 -4.02
N GLU A 355 -11.76 -12.29 -4.86
CA GLU A 355 -10.94 -11.25 -5.47
C GLU A 355 -10.78 -10.06 -4.49
N TYR A 356 -10.13 -10.31 -3.36
CA TYR A 356 -10.11 -9.34 -2.25
C TYR A 356 -9.45 -8.00 -2.59
N ALA A 357 -8.42 -7.99 -3.46
CA ALA A 357 -7.79 -6.75 -3.92
C ALA A 357 -8.73 -5.90 -4.79
N GLN A 358 -9.49 -6.56 -5.67
CA GLN A 358 -10.52 -5.91 -6.49
C GLN A 358 -11.67 -5.40 -5.63
N ALA A 359 -12.09 -6.16 -4.62
CA ALA A 359 -13.08 -5.74 -3.64
C ALA A 359 -12.63 -4.49 -2.86
N VAL A 360 -11.35 -4.41 -2.45
CA VAL A 360 -10.78 -3.22 -1.81
C VAL A 360 -10.93 -1.99 -2.70
N LEU A 361 -10.64 -2.11 -4.00
CA LEU A 361 -10.78 -1.00 -4.95
C LEU A 361 -12.22 -0.50 -5.00
N PHE A 362 -13.18 -1.39 -5.20
CA PHE A 362 -14.60 -1.01 -5.30
C PHE A 362 -15.15 -0.40 -4.00
N TYR A 363 -14.80 -0.95 -2.84
CA TYR A 363 -15.17 -0.31 -1.57
C TYR A 363 -14.50 1.05 -1.38
N SER A 364 -13.28 1.25 -1.87
CA SER A 364 -12.61 2.54 -1.83
C SER A 364 -13.32 3.57 -2.71
N LEU A 365 -13.71 3.20 -3.93
CA LEU A 365 -14.51 4.05 -4.81
C LEU A 365 -15.82 4.48 -4.16
N ALA A 366 -16.54 3.56 -3.51
CA ALA A 366 -17.76 3.88 -2.76
C ALA A 366 -17.50 4.84 -1.59
N ILE A 367 -16.43 4.60 -0.82
CA ILE A 367 -16.05 5.46 0.31
C ILE A 367 -15.69 6.86 -0.19
N ASP A 368 -14.87 6.95 -1.24
CA ASP A 368 -14.33 8.21 -1.75
C ASP A 368 -15.39 9.07 -2.41
N LYS A 369 -16.23 8.49 -3.27
CA LYS A 369 -17.39 9.20 -3.84
C LYS A 369 -18.35 9.66 -2.77
N SER A 370 -18.57 8.87 -1.72
CA SER A 370 -19.52 9.27 -0.69
C SER A 370 -19.08 10.50 0.09
N GLN A 371 -17.79 10.89 0.09
CA GLN A 371 -17.26 11.96 0.96
C GLN A 371 -17.89 13.33 0.73
N VAL A 372 -18.35 13.60 -0.50
CA VAL A 372 -19.02 14.86 -0.83
C VAL A 372 -20.43 14.93 -0.26
N LEU A 373 -21.04 13.77 0.05
CA LEU A 373 -22.36 13.71 0.66
C LEU A 373 -22.30 14.04 2.16
N PRO A 374 -23.37 14.61 2.72
CA PRO A 374 -23.47 14.89 4.15
C PRO A 374 -23.10 13.67 5.00
N PRO A 375 -22.43 13.86 6.15
CA PRO A 375 -21.98 12.76 6.99
C PRO A 375 -23.16 12.04 7.63
N PHE A 376 -23.16 10.71 7.56
CA PHE A 376 -24.13 9.89 8.28
C PHE A 376 -23.91 9.95 9.79
N SER A 377 -24.93 10.40 10.52
CA SER A 377 -24.98 10.35 12.00
C SER A 377 -26.03 9.32 12.46
N PRO A 378 -25.65 8.22 13.11
CA PRO A 378 -26.61 7.23 13.63
C PRO A 378 -27.39 7.72 14.86
N THR A 379 -26.93 8.80 15.49
CA THR A 379 -27.47 9.34 16.76
C THR A 379 -28.39 10.53 16.54
N GLU A 380 -28.36 11.15 15.36
CA GLU A 380 -29.24 12.27 15.03
C GLU A 380 -30.54 11.78 14.38
N PRO A 381 -31.68 12.42 14.66
CA PRO A 381 -32.94 12.06 14.05
C PRO A 381 -32.87 12.25 12.53
N LYS A 382 -33.26 11.20 11.78
CA LYS A 382 -33.32 11.22 10.32
C LYS A 382 -34.09 12.45 9.84
N VAL A 383 -33.39 13.43 9.29
CA VAL A 383 -34.03 14.54 8.57
C VAL A 383 -34.62 13.93 7.30
N LYS A 384 -35.90 14.19 7.02
CA LYS A 384 -36.65 13.52 5.93
C LYS A 384 -36.08 13.74 4.52
N ASN A 385 -35.14 14.67 4.35
CA ASN A 385 -34.54 15.08 3.07
C ASN A 385 -33.00 15.04 3.09
N GLU A 386 -32.39 14.13 3.86
CA GLU A 386 -30.92 14.03 3.92
C GLU A 386 -30.40 13.06 2.83
N HIS A 387 -29.76 13.60 1.80
CA HIS A 387 -29.11 12.81 0.73
C HIS A 387 -27.79 12.22 1.20
N THR A 388 -27.86 11.36 2.22
CA THR A 388 -26.70 10.79 2.89
C THR A 388 -26.49 9.33 2.51
N PHE A 389 -25.25 8.96 2.16
CA PHE A 389 -24.91 7.55 1.96
C PHE A 389 -24.74 6.84 3.30
N THR A 390 -25.85 6.27 3.80
CA THR A 390 -25.94 5.62 5.11
C THR A 390 -25.04 4.39 5.28
N GLU A 391 -24.58 3.79 4.18
CA GLU A 391 -23.81 2.54 4.18
C GLU A 391 -22.29 2.74 4.09
N ARG A 392 -21.80 3.99 4.23
CA ARG A 392 -20.35 4.29 4.23
C ARG A 392 -19.59 3.46 5.27
N HIS A 393 -20.15 3.34 6.48
CA HIS A 393 -19.59 2.52 7.55
C HIS A 393 -19.50 1.03 7.17
N ILE A 394 -20.48 0.51 6.40
CA ILE A 394 -20.48 -0.87 5.90
C ILE A 394 -19.32 -1.08 4.93
N CYS A 395 -19.07 -0.11 4.03
CA CYS A 395 -17.96 -0.16 3.06
C CYS A 395 -16.60 -0.22 3.78
N PHE A 396 -16.37 0.64 4.79
CA PHE A 396 -15.17 0.57 5.63
C PHE A 396 -15.04 -0.81 6.28
N SER A 397 -16.12 -1.32 6.87
CA SER A 397 -16.08 -2.63 7.51
C SER A 397 -15.76 -3.75 6.51
N ASN A 398 -16.35 -3.73 5.31
CA ASN A 398 -16.12 -4.76 4.30
C ASN A 398 -14.71 -4.66 3.70
N ARG A 399 -14.19 -3.45 3.49
CA ARG A 399 -12.79 -3.23 3.10
C ARG A 399 -11.82 -3.71 4.19
N ALA A 400 -12.15 -3.52 5.48
CA ALA A 400 -11.40 -4.12 6.59
C ALA A 400 -11.38 -5.66 6.51
N ALA A 401 -12.49 -6.30 6.14
CA ALA A 401 -12.51 -7.75 5.92
C ALA A 401 -11.61 -8.17 4.75
N CYS A 402 -11.59 -7.40 3.67
CA CYS A 402 -10.69 -7.65 2.55
C CYS A 402 -9.23 -7.53 3.00
N PHE A 403 -8.88 -6.48 3.74
CA PHE A 403 -7.53 -6.31 4.29
C PHE A 403 -7.13 -7.42 5.26
N LEU A 404 -8.05 -7.93 6.09
CA LEU A 404 -7.81 -9.12 6.91
C LEU A 404 -7.51 -10.35 6.05
N LYS A 405 -8.26 -10.53 4.94
CA LYS A 405 -8.03 -11.63 3.99
C LYS A 405 -6.73 -11.50 3.21
N LEU A 406 -6.27 -10.27 2.99
CA LEU A 406 -5.02 -9.94 2.30
C LEU A 406 -3.79 -9.93 3.23
N GLY A 407 -3.98 -10.05 4.55
CA GLY A 407 -2.89 -9.96 5.52
C GLY A 407 -2.44 -8.53 5.87
N HIS A 408 -3.15 -7.50 5.41
CA HIS A 408 -2.87 -6.09 5.72
C HIS A 408 -3.55 -5.68 7.04
N HIS A 409 -3.03 -6.17 8.17
CA HIS A 409 -3.68 -6.07 9.48
C HIS A 409 -3.79 -4.62 10.00
N GLU A 410 -2.80 -3.78 9.74
CA GLU A 410 -2.81 -2.36 10.11
C GLU A 410 -3.91 -1.61 9.35
N LYS A 411 -4.03 -1.83 8.04
CA LYS A 411 -5.09 -1.24 7.20
C LYS A 411 -6.48 -1.73 7.63
N ALA A 412 -6.60 -3.01 7.99
CA ALA A 412 -7.85 -3.54 8.53
C ALA A 412 -8.23 -2.89 9.87
N LEU A 413 -7.26 -2.62 10.74
CA LEU A 413 -7.48 -1.92 12.00
C LEU A 413 -7.93 -0.47 11.76
N GLU A 414 -7.29 0.24 10.83
CA GLU A 414 -7.68 1.61 10.43
C GLU A 414 -9.12 1.65 9.95
N ASP A 415 -9.49 0.79 8.99
CA ASP A 415 -10.84 0.75 8.44
C ASP A 415 -11.88 0.32 9.48
N ALA A 416 -11.54 -0.60 10.37
CA ALA A 416 -12.43 -0.98 11.46
C ALA A 416 -12.65 0.17 12.45
N ASN A 417 -11.62 0.98 12.72
CA ASN A 417 -11.77 2.20 13.53
C ASN A 417 -12.65 3.23 12.82
N SER A 418 -12.40 3.52 11.54
CA SER A 418 -13.24 4.45 10.76
C SER A 418 -14.70 4.01 10.69
N CYS A 419 -14.96 2.71 10.59
CA CYS A 419 -16.31 2.17 10.68
C CYS A 419 -16.95 2.44 12.05
N LEU A 420 -16.20 2.27 13.14
CA LEU A 420 -16.71 2.48 14.50
C LEU A 420 -16.84 3.95 14.88
N GLU A 421 -16.06 4.85 14.25
CA GLU A 421 -16.27 6.29 14.36
C GLU A 421 -17.62 6.69 13.76
N LEU A 422 -17.99 6.10 12.61
CA LEU A 422 -19.28 6.34 11.96
C LEU A 422 -20.44 5.58 12.63
N CYS A 423 -20.20 4.36 13.11
CA CYS A 423 -21.22 3.51 13.72
C CYS A 423 -20.62 2.73 14.90
N PRO A 424 -20.57 3.32 16.12
CA PRO A 424 -19.90 2.74 17.28
C PRO A 424 -20.41 1.34 17.69
N GLY A 425 -21.67 1.05 17.38
CA GLY A 425 -22.32 -0.22 17.70
C GLY A 425 -22.12 -1.33 16.66
N PHE A 426 -21.39 -1.09 15.56
CA PHE A 426 -21.32 -2.04 14.45
C PHE A 426 -20.50 -3.28 14.77
N ILE A 427 -21.19 -4.36 15.17
CA ILE A 427 -20.59 -5.60 15.70
C ILE A 427 -19.54 -6.18 14.74
N LYS A 428 -19.81 -6.18 13.43
CA LYS A 428 -18.86 -6.69 12.43
C LYS A 428 -17.54 -5.91 12.43
N ALA A 429 -17.56 -4.59 12.64
CA ALA A 429 -16.33 -3.80 12.74
C ALA A 429 -15.62 -4.01 14.07
N LEU A 430 -16.33 -4.12 15.20
CA LEU A 430 -15.73 -4.51 16.49
C LEU A 430 -15.02 -5.86 16.38
N PHE A 431 -15.67 -6.83 15.72
CA PHE A 431 -15.10 -8.15 15.49
C PHE A 431 -13.86 -8.08 14.59
N ARG A 432 -13.94 -7.38 13.46
CA ARG A 432 -12.81 -7.19 12.52
C ARG A 432 -11.64 -6.44 13.17
N LYS A 433 -11.91 -5.45 14.02
CA LYS A 433 -10.91 -4.76 14.85
C LYS A 433 -10.21 -5.73 15.80
N GLY A 434 -10.99 -6.55 16.51
CA GLY A 434 -10.47 -7.60 17.39
C GLY A 434 -9.59 -8.61 16.64
N LEU A 435 -10.01 -9.04 15.45
CA LEU A 435 -9.22 -9.93 14.59
C LEU A 435 -7.92 -9.27 14.08
N ALA A 436 -7.97 -7.99 13.69
CA ALA A 436 -6.79 -7.26 13.24
C ALA A 436 -5.76 -7.13 14.38
N LEU A 437 -6.20 -6.74 15.58
CA LEU A 437 -5.36 -6.65 16.77
C LEU A 437 -4.79 -8.01 17.18
N HIS A 438 -5.61 -9.07 17.10
CA HIS A 438 -5.16 -10.44 17.34
C HIS A 438 -4.06 -10.86 16.35
N ALA A 439 -4.23 -10.58 15.06
CA ALA A 439 -3.23 -10.86 14.03
C ALA A 439 -1.92 -10.08 14.25
N MET A 440 -2.01 -8.85 14.76
CA MET A 440 -0.86 -8.03 15.20
C MET A 440 -0.31 -8.43 16.58
N LYS A 441 -0.74 -9.55 17.16
CA LYS A 441 -0.34 -10.05 18.50
C LYS A 441 -0.66 -9.11 19.67
N ARG A 442 -1.54 -8.12 19.46
CA ARG A 442 -2.02 -7.17 20.48
C ARG A 442 -3.21 -7.76 21.24
N TYR A 443 -2.98 -8.89 21.89
CA TYR A 443 -4.05 -9.71 22.48
C TYR A 443 -4.77 -9.03 23.65
N ASP A 444 -4.06 -8.23 24.45
CA ASP A 444 -4.65 -7.47 25.57
C ASP A 444 -5.71 -6.47 25.08
N GLU A 445 -5.54 -5.92 23.88
CA GLU A 445 -6.50 -5.00 23.25
C GLU A 445 -7.59 -5.75 22.47
N ALA A 446 -7.25 -6.89 21.85
CA ALA A 446 -8.20 -7.69 21.07
C ALA A 446 -9.26 -8.37 21.95
N ARG A 447 -8.86 -8.93 23.10
CA ARG A 447 -9.74 -9.70 23.99
C ARG A 447 -10.99 -8.93 24.43
N PRO A 448 -10.92 -7.70 24.98
CA PRO A 448 -12.11 -6.99 25.42
C PRO A 448 -13.09 -6.70 24.27
N LEU A 449 -12.59 -6.46 23.06
CA LEU A 449 -13.43 -6.24 21.88
C LEU A 449 -14.16 -7.51 21.45
N LEU A 450 -13.45 -8.65 21.41
CA LEU A 450 -14.05 -9.94 21.07
C LEU A 450 -15.05 -10.41 22.15
N ALA A 451 -14.76 -10.14 23.41
CA ALA A 451 -15.69 -10.40 24.52
C ALA A 451 -16.95 -9.55 24.40
N GLN A 452 -16.81 -8.26 24.07
CA GLN A 452 -17.94 -7.37 23.79
C GLN A 452 -18.79 -7.86 22.61
N CYS A 453 -18.16 -8.34 21.54
CA CYS A 453 -18.86 -8.96 20.41
C CYS A 453 -19.66 -10.19 20.86
N LEU A 454 -19.06 -11.04 21.72
CA LEU A 454 -19.71 -12.25 22.22
C LEU A 454 -20.90 -11.92 23.12
N THR A 455 -20.82 -10.87 23.94
CA THR A 455 -21.96 -10.41 24.73
C THR A 455 -23.15 -10.02 23.85
N LYS A 456 -22.91 -9.45 22.66
CA LYS A 456 -23.96 -9.05 21.72
C LYS A 456 -24.47 -10.22 20.87
N GLU A 457 -23.59 -11.14 20.48
CA GLU A 457 -23.91 -12.32 19.67
C GLU A 457 -23.42 -13.62 20.35
N PRO A 458 -24.07 -14.08 21.44
CA PRO A 458 -23.56 -15.16 22.29
C PRO A 458 -23.49 -16.51 21.58
N ASN A 459 -24.30 -16.73 20.54
CA ASN A 459 -24.36 -17.97 19.78
C ASN A 459 -23.46 -17.98 18.53
N ASN A 460 -22.70 -16.91 18.28
CA ASN A 460 -21.85 -16.82 17.10
C ASN A 460 -20.55 -17.62 17.31
N LYS A 461 -20.48 -18.80 16.68
CA LYS A 461 -19.32 -19.71 16.77
C LYS A 461 -18.00 -19.06 16.34
N GLN A 462 -18.01 -18.14 15.38
CA GLN A 462 -16.80 -17.45 14.92
C GLN A 462 -16.25 -16.52 16.00
N ILE A 463 -17.14 -15.79 16.68
CA ILE A 463 -16.76 -14.90 17.78
C ILE A 463 -16.26 -15.69 18.98
N GLN A 464 -16.95 -16.78 19.36
CA GLN A 464 -16.52 -17.69 20.43
C GLN A 464 -15.12 -18.25 20.17
N GLN A 465 -14.87 -18.73 18.95
CA GLN A 465 -13.57 -19.26 18.54
C GLN A 465 -12.50 -18.18 18.56
N ALA A 466 -12.76 -17.01 17.99
CA ALA A 466 -11.81 -15.90 17.97
C ALA A 466 -11.44 -15.43 19.39
N LEU A 467 -12.43 -15.30 20.29
CA LEU A 467 -12.19 -14.94 21.68
C LEU A 467 -11.34 -16.02 22.38
N ARG A 468 -11.71 -17.29 22.24
CA ARG A 468 -10.95 -18.40 22.82
C ARG A 468 -9.49 -18.42 22.31
N PHE A 469 -9.27 -18.24 21.01
CA PHE A 469 -7.93 -18.13 20.45
C PHE A 469 -7.17 -16.92 20.99
N CYS A 470 -7.86 -15.79 21.18
CA CYS A 470 -7.27 -14.60 21.76
C CYS A 470 -6.88 -14.82 23.22
N GLU A 471 -7.72 -15.46 24.02
CA GLU A 471 -7.45 -15.76 25.43
C GLU A 471 -6.30 -16.74 25.61
N VAL A 472 -6.28 -17.81 24.81
CA VAL A 472 -5.18 -18.79 24.80
C VAL A 472 -3.86 -18.12 24.44
N ASN A 473 -3.83 -17.30 23.40
CA ASN A 473 -2.61 -16.60 22.99
C ASN A 473 -2.19 -15.51 23.98
N LEU A 474 -3.15 -14.83 24.60
CA LEU A 474 -2.88 -13.86 25.64
C LEU A 474 -2.24 -14.51 26.87
N GLU A 475 -2.78 -15.65 27.31
CA GLU A 475 -2.24 -16.42 28.44
C GLU A 475 -0.83 -16.94 28.12
N LYS A 476 -0.60 -17.42 26.89
CA LYS A 476 0.74 -17.81 26.41
C LYS A 476 1.73 -16.63 26.49
N GLU A 477 1.33 -15.46 26.03
CA GLU A 477 2.17 -14.26 26.05
C GLU A 477 2.47 -13.79 27.49
N ARG A 478 1.48 -13.89 28.39
CA ARG A 478 1.67 -13.57 29.82
C ARG A 478 2.63 -14.53 30.49
N ARG A 479 2.53 -15.82 30.23
CA ARG A 479 3.47 -16.84 30.75
C ARG A 479 4.90 -16.58 30.27
N LYS A 480 5.08 -16.24 29.00
CA LYS A 480 6.40 -15.86 28.44
C LYS A 480 7.02 -14.61 29.06
N ARG A 481 6.22 -13.72 29.66
CA ARG A 481 6.70 -12.51 30.34
C ARG A 481 7.02 -12.75 31.82
N MET A 482 6.53 -13.85 32.40
CA MET A 482 6.70 -14.20 33.81
C MET A 482 7.76 -15.27 34.07
N GLY A 483 8.13 -16.04 33.04
CA GLY A 483 9.33 -16.89 33.03
C GLY A 483 10.45 -16.17 32.28
#